data_AF-A0A357J0N3-F1
#
_entry.id   AF-A0A357J0N3-F1
#
_cell.length_a   1.000
_cell.length_b   1.000
_cell.length_c   1.000
_cell.angle_alpha   90.00
_cell.angle_beta   90.00
_cell.angle_gamma   90.00
#
_symmetry.space_group_name_H-M   'P 1'
#
loop_
_entity.id
_entity.type
_entity.pdbx_description
1 polymer ?
#
loop_
_entity_poly.entity_id
_entity_poly.type
_entity_poly.pdbx_seq_one_letter_code
_entity_poly.pdbx_strand_id
1 'polypeptide(L)' 'MKLNMGIIDRIVRVLVAVGIGVLYWQGIITGTLGIVLLVLGGVFVLTSLVGFCPLYLPLKLSTKGD' A
#
# COMPACT_ATOMS: atom_id res chain seq x y z
N MET A 1 15.68 -9.98 -7.18
CA MET A 1 15.17 -8.63 -7.50
C MET A 1 15.78 -7.62 -6.53
N LYS A 2 16.43 -6.56 -7.02
CA LYS A 2 17.05 -5.53 -6.15
C LYS A 2 15.91 -4.74 -5.49
N LEU A 3 15.77 -4.83 -4.16
CA LEU A 3 14.75 -4.10 -3.40
C LEU A 3 14.86 -2.60 -3.69
N ASN A 4 13.80 -2.02 -4.25
CA ASN A 4 13.76 -0.65 -4.75
C ASN A 4 12.76 0.24 -3.97
N MET A 5 12.01 -0.36 -3.04
CA MET A 5 11.06 0.32 -2.17
C MET A 5 11.61 0.27 -0.74
N GLY A 6 11.80 1.44 -0.14
CA GLY A 6 12.29 1.60 1.23
C GLY A 6 11.25 1.08 2.21
N ILE A 7 11.72 0.68 3.40
CA ILE A 7 10.86 0.16 4.47
C ILE A 7 9.77 1.20 4.84
N ILE A 8 10.08 2.49 4.75
CA ILE A 8 9.15 3.60 5.04
C ILE A 8 7.94 3.57 4.10
N ASP A 9 8.12 3.52 2.78
CA ASP A 9 7.01 3.46 1.80
C ASP A 9 6.12 2.23 2.01
N ARG A 10 6.73 1.09 2.39
CA ARG A 10 6.00 -0.15 2.71
C ARG A 10 5.16 0.02 3.98
N ILE A 11 5.75 0.60 5.03
CA ILE A 11 5.06 0.85 6.30
C ILE A 11 3.91 1.82 6.11
N VAL A 12 4.11 2.94 5.39
CA VAL A 12 3.05 3.93 5.15
C VAL A 12 1.87 3.31 4.42
N ARG A 13 2.10 2.50 3.37
CA ARG A 13 1.01 1.83 2.62
C ARG A 13 0.25 0.82 3.47
N VAL A 14 0.95 0.05 4.30
CA VAL A 14 0.31 -0.89 5.22
C VAL A 14 -0.49 -0.14 6.29
N LEU A 15 0.05 0.94 6.86
CA LEU A 15 -0.67 1.78 7.84
C LEU A 15 -1.94 2.38 7.26
N VAL A 16 -1.90 2.87 6.02
CA VAL A 16 -3.10 3.38 5.32
C VAL A 16 -4.12 2.26 5.12
N ALA A 17 -3.71 1.08 4.66
CA ALA A 17 -4.62 -0.05 4.47
C ALA A 17 -5.26 -0.51 5.79
N VAL A 18 -4.49 -0.58 6.87
CA VAL A 18 -4.98 -0.90 8.22
C VAL A 18 -5.96 0.18 8.70
N GLY A 19 -5.65 1.47 8.51
CA GLY A 19 -6.53 2.57 8.86
C GLY A 19 -7.88 2.50 8.14
N ILE A 20 -7.88 2.22 6.83
CA ILE A 20 -9.11 2.02 6.05
C ILE A 20 -9.92 0.83 6.60
N GLY A 21 -9.27 -0.29 6.92
CA GLY A 21 -9.93 -1.46 7.51
C GLY A 21 -10.60 -1.14 8.84
N VAL A 22 -9.94 -0.39 9.72
CA VAL A 22 -10.51 0.05 11.01
C VAL A 22 -11.70 0.99 10.79
N LEU A 23 -11.58 1.97 9.90
CA LEU A 23 -12.67 2.91 9.60
C LEU A 23 -13.91 2.21 9.00
N TYR A 24 -13.69 1.18 8.18
CA TYR A 24 -14.77 0.33 7.66
C TYR A 24 -15.41 -0.51 8.78
N TRP A 25 -14.60 -1.14 9.63
CA TRP A 25 -15.08 -1.95 10.75
C TRP A 25 -15.92 -1.14 11.75
N GLN A 26 -15.50 0.09 12.05
CA GLN A 26 -16.23 1.02 12.92
C GLN A 26 -17.51 1.57 12.27
N GLY A 27 -17.80 1.21 11.01
CA GLY A 27 -18.95 1.72 10.28
C GLY A 27 -18.88 3.21 9.93
N ILE A 28 -17.68 3.81 10.01
CA ILE A 28 -17.46 5.22 9.65
C ILE A 28 -17.49 5.38 8.13
N ILE A 29 -16.91 4.42 7.40
CA ILE A 29 -16.96 4.35 5.95
C ILE A 29 -17.78 3.13 5.55
N THR A 30 -18.91 3.34 4.88
CA THR A 30 -19.88 2.29 4.54
C THR A 30 -20.30 2.34 3.07
N GLY A 31 -21.06 1.33 2.65
CA GLY A 31 -21.58 1.21 1.29
C GLY A 31 -20.48 1.03 0.23
N THR A 32 -20.78 1.45 -0.99
CA THR A 32 -19.88 1.30 -2.15
C THR A 32 -18.52 1.93 -1.92
N LEU A 33 -18.47 3.07 -1.22
CA LEU A 33 -17.24 3.81 -0.94
C LEU A 33 -16.28 3.01 -0.03
N GLY A 34 -16.82 2.34 1.00
CA GLY A 34 -16.05 1.47 1.88
C GLY A 34 -15.48 0.25 1.17
N ILE A 35 -16.26 -0.37 0.30
CA ILE A 35 -15.83 -1.54 -0.48
C ILE A 35 -14.70 -1.16 -1.45
N VAL A 36 -14.83 -0.04 -2.16
CA VAL A 36 -13.79 0.45 -3.09
C VAL A 36 -12.49 0.74 -2.33
N LEU A 37 -12.56 1.39 -1.17
CA LEU A 37 -11.39 1.69 -0.35
C LEU A 37 -10.74 0.43 0.22
N LEU A 38 -11.52 -0.58 0.61
CA LEU A 38 -10.99 -1.88 1.04
C LEU A 38 -10.26 -2.61 -0.08
N VAL A 39 -10.81 -2.62 -1.30
CA VAL A 39 -10.15 -3.21 -2.48
C VAL A 39 -8.83 -2.50 -2.76
N LEU A 40 -8.82 -1.16 -2.76
CA LEU A 40 -7.60 -0.36 -2.90
C LEU A 40 -6.58 -0.66 -1.80
N GLY A 41 -7.02 -0.77 -0.54
CA GLY A 41 -6.17 -1.16 0.59
C GLY A 41 -5.54 -2.55 0.40
N GLY A 42 -6.33 -3.53 -0.05
CA GLY A 42 -5.84 -4.87 -0.38
C GLY A 42 -4.76 -4.86 -1.47
N VAL A 43 -4.97 -4.11 -2.54
CA VAL A 43 -3.97 -3.93 -3.62
C VAL A 43 -2.70 -3.27 -3.09
N PHE A 44 -2.80 -2.26 -2.22
CA PHE A 44 -1.63 -1.64 -1.61
C PHE A 44 -0.85 -2.57 -0.69
N VAL A 45 -1.51 -3.47 0.04
CA VAL A 45 -0.84 -4.50 0.83
C VAL A 45 -0.14 -5.51 -0.08
N LEU A 46 -0.82 -6.02 -1.11
CA LEU A 46 -0.24 -6.99 -2.05
C LEU A 46 0.98 -6.42 -2.77
N THR A 47 0.91 -5.18 -3.27
CA THR A 47 2.05 -4.51 -3.91
C THR A 47 3.20 -4.23 -2.95
N SER A 48 2.89 -3.99 -1.66
CA SER A 48 3.89 -3.83 -0.59
C SER A 48 4.58 -5.15 -0.22
N LEU A 49 3.87 -6.29 -0.30
CA LEU A 49 4.41 -7.63 0.00
C LEU A 49 5.40 -8.12 -1.06
N VAL A 50 5.17 -7.77 -2.33
CA VAL A 50 6.06 -8.14 -3.43
C VAL A 50 7.42 -7.40 -3.32
N GLY A 51 7.53 -6.34 -2.51
CA GLY A 51 8.81 -5.63 -2.24
C GLY A 51 9.47 -5.03 -3.49
N PHE A 52 8.74 -5.06 -4.61
CA PHE A 52 9.21 -4.73 -5.94
C PHE A 52 8.03 -4.15 -6.70
N CYS A 53 8.00 -2.82 -6.80
CA CYS A 53 7.02 -2.15 -7.64
C CYS A 53 7.63 -2.01 -9.05
N PRO A 54 7.11 -2.73 -10.06
CA PRO A 54 7.65 -2.72 -11.43
C PRO A 54 7.56 -1.33 -12.09
N LEU A 55 6.79 -0.40 -11.52
CA LEU A 55 6.64 0.96 -12.01
C LEU A 55 7.88 1.85 -11.77
N TYR A 56 8.74 1.53 -10.80
CA TYR A 56 10.00 2.26 -10.60
C TYR A 56 11.14 1.78 -11.52
N LEU A 57 10.94 0.64 -12.18
CA LEU A 57 11.91 0.02 -13.07
C LEU A 57 12.26 0.90 -14.30
N PRO A 58 11.30 1.55 -14.99
CA PRO A 58 11.64 2.48 -16.07
C PRO A 58 12.27 3.80 -15.59
N LEU A 59 12.06 4.20 -14.32
CA LEU A 59 12.52 5.49 -13.78
C LEU A 59 13.85 5.40 -13.01
N LYS A 60 14.41 4.21 -12.76
CA LYS A 60 15.68 4.01 -12.00
C LYS A 60 15.72 4.70 -10.63
N LEU A 61 14.57 4.99 -10.02
CA LEU A 61 14.49 5.64 -8.71
C LEU A 61 14.49 4.61 -7.59
N SER A 62 15.53 4.59 -6.76
CA SER A 62 15.60 3.78 -5.54
C SER A 62 15.31 4.68 -4.34
N THR A 63 14.24 4.39 -3.60
CA THR A 63 13.97 5.02 -2.29
C THR A 63 14.57 4.19 -1.13
N LYS A 64 15.33 3.14 -1.46
CA LYS A 64 16.22 2.49 -0.51
C LYS A 64 17.33 3.50 -0.23
N GLY A 65 17.24 4.20 0.89
CA GLY A 65 18.40 4.88 1.47
C GLY A 65 19.50 3.84 1.69
N ASP A 66 20.72 4.20 1.31
CA ASP A 66 21.91 3.39 1.53
C ASP A 66 22.04 2.92 2.99
#